data_AF-A0A379K2W7-F1
#
_entry.id   AF-A0A379K2W7-F1
#
_cell.length_a   1.000
_cell.length_b   1.000
_cell.length_c   1.000
_cell.angle_alpha   90.00
_cell.angle_beta   90.00
_cell.angle_gamma   90.00
#
_symmetry.space_group_name_H-M   'P 1'
#
loop_
_entity.id
_entity.type
_entity.pdbx_description
1 polymer ?
#
loop_
_entity_poly.entity_id
_entity_poly.type
_entity_poly.pdbx_seq_one_letter_code
_entity_poly.pdbx_strand_id
1 'polypeptide(L)'
;MTDLPLAKTRPASNWSAIWVLPLIALLIGGWLAWRAYSEAGIQVELVFASGEGIQAGKTELMFKGMAVGKVTAISLDSSGEKRGVVTQLEVNKELEQYLRSGTRFWLVKPKVSLAGISGLETLVSGNYITFSPGEGEVTRSFTALPQEPPMGDDVPGLHITLEGSDFWVVKPSISLAGITGLEALVKGNYIAVRPGDKGNPPARSFVARSKAPPLDLGAPGLHLVLFSDQLGSIEVGSPVLYRQIKVGSVQSYQLGRDNSQVVLGVHIEPDYVHLVNTSTRFWNASGITLKGGLSGVEVKSESLQTLLAGGIAFDTLDLQAARSDRQVQRFALHADRDSALQLGQQITIRLADGDGLQPGTLVRYKGLEVGKVENLSLTDDLQAVILNVRITQAAEQIAREGTRFWVVKPELSLIRAANLGTLVSGQYLEVQPSAHKGARRTEFTALASAPNQAVREEGLRLVLSAPRRGSIKPGVLVSYREVPVGKVVDFELGPTSDRVLIHVLIEPRYAPLVRSGSRFWNASGIGVDAGLFKGVKVRTESLEALLEGGIAFATPNNPEMGGPAQPGQTFALFDEPQDAWMQWAPKIVLD
;
A
#
# COMPACT_ATOMS: atom_id res chain seq x y z
N MET A 1 -84.46 -24.25 -128.04
CA MET A 1 -83.00 -24.13 -127.91
C MET A 1 -82.72 -22.70 -127.46
N THR A 2 -82.75 -22.45 -126.15
CA THR A 2 -81.59 -22.40 -125.22
C THR A 2 -81.00 -21.00 -125.15
N ASP A 3 -81.47 -20.20 -124.19
CA ASP A 3 -80.73 -19.07 -123.61
C ASP A 3 -80.34 -19.47 -122.18
N LEU A 4 -79.05 -19.75 -121.97
CA LEU A 4 -78.46 -20.01 -120.66
C LEU A 4 -77.80 -18.73 -120.14
N PRO A 5 -77.94 -18.37 -118.85
CA PRO A 5 -77.36 -17.15 -118.31
C PRO A 5 -75.82 -17.27 -118.20
N LEU A 6 -75.13 -16.20 -118.62
CA LEU A 6 -73.68 -16.04 -118.51
C LEU A 6 -73.23 -15.93 -117.05
N ALA A 7 -72.25 -16.74 -116.66
CA ALA A 7 -71.66 -16.76 -115.33
C ALA A 7 -70.76 -15.53 -115.09
N LYS A 8 -71.01 -14.81 -113.97
CA LYS A 8 -70.11 -13.77 -113.46
C LYS A 8 -68.92 -14.43 -112.74
N THR A 9 -67.71 -14.27 -113.27
CA THR A 9 -66.47 -14.66 -112.59
C THR A 9 -65.97 -13.51 -111.70
N ARG A 10 -65.56 -13.84 -110.47
CA ARG A 10 -64.76 -12.94 -109.62
C ARG A 10 -63.28 -13.31 -109.77
N PRO A 11 -62.36 -12.34 -109.86
CA PRO A 11 -60.94 -12.63 -109.91
C PRO A 11 -60.52 -13.32 -108.61
N ALA A 12 -59.86 -14.48 -108.73
CA ALA A 12 -59.28 -15.18 -107.61
C ALA A 12 -58.06 -14.40 -107.10
N SER A 13 -57.99 -14.14 -105.81
CA SER A 13 -56.83 -13.51 -105.17
C SER A 13 -55.60 -14.42 -105.34
N ASN A 14 -54.51 -13.85 -105.87
CA ASN A 14 -53.27 -14.59 -106.18
C ASN A 14 -52.42 -14.96 -104.95
N TRP A 15 -52.94 -14.78 -103.73
CA TRP A 15 -52.30 -15.21 -102.49
C TRP A 15 -53.05 -16.40 -101.90
N SER A 16 -52.47 -17.59 -102.11
CA SER A 16 -52.94 -18.82 -101.46
C SER A 16 -52.76 -18.70 -99.94
N ALA A 17 -53.85 -18.85 -99.20
CA ALA A 17 -53.86 -18.84 -97.73
C ALA A 17 -52.90 -19.88 -97.10
N ILE A 18 -52.42 -20.85 -97.87
CA ILE A 18 -51.45 -21.87 -97.46
C ILE A 18 -50.08 -21.28 -97.09
N TRP A 19 -49.68 -20.14 -97.68
CA TRP A 19 -48.41 -19.46 -97.35
C TRP A 19 -48.44 -18.67 -96.03
N VAL A 20 -49.62 -18.49 -95.44
CA VAL A 20 -49.76 -17.82 -94.13
C VAL A 20 -49.20 -18.68 -93.00
N LEU A 21 -49.35 -20.01 -93.10
CA LEU A 21 -48.92 -20.96 -92.07
C LEU A 21 -47.38 -20.96 -91.83
N PRO A 22 -46.50 -21.06 -92.86
CA PRO A 22 -45.06 -20.98 -92.65
C PRO A 22 -44.58 -19.60 -92.17
N LEU A 23 -45.26 -18.51 -92.55
CA LEU A 23 -44.94 -17.17 -92.03
C LEU A 23 -45.23 -17.06 -90.52
N ILE A 24 -46.37 -17.59 -90.08
CA ILE A 24 -46.73 -17.65 -88.64
C ILE A 24 -45.72 -18.53 -87.89
N ALA A 25 -45.34 -19.69 -88.43
CA ALA A 25 -44.34 -20.56 -87.83
C ALA A 25 -42.97 -19.87 -87.69
N LEU A 26 -42.55 -19.09 -88.69
CA LEU A 26 -41.32 -18.32 -88.65
C LEU A 26 -41.38 -17.18 -87.60
N LEU A 27 -42.52 -16.49 -87.49
CA LEU A 27 -42.72 -15.47 -86.46
C LEU A 27 -42.70 -16.05 -85.05
N ILE A 28 -43.35 -17.21 -84.82
CA ILE A 28 -43.33 -17.91 -83.53
C ILE A 28 -41.91 -18.41 -83.23
N GLY A 29 -41.23 -19.01 -84.21
CA GLY A 29 -39.85 -19.47 -84.07
C GLY A 29 -38.88 -18.33 -83.74
N GLY A 30 -39.02 -17.20 -84.43
CA GLY A 30 -38.25 -15.99 -84.16
C GLY A 30 -38.52 -15.42 -82.77
N TRP A 31 -39.79 -15.41 -82.34
CA TRP A 31 -40.17 -14.98 -81.00
C TRP A 31 -39.62 -15.92 -79.90
N LEU A 32 -39.70 -17.23 -80.09
CA LEU A 32 -39.13 -18.21 -79.15
C LEU A 32 -37.60 -18.11 -79.06
N ALA A 33 -36.92 -17.89 -80.19
CA ALA A 33 -35.48 -17.68 -80.21
C ALA A 33 -35.08 -16.37 -79.50
N TRP A 34 -35.81 -15.28 -79.76
CA TRP A 34 -35.61 -14.02 -79.05
C TRP A 34 -35.85 -14.18 -77.55
N ARG A 35 -36.93 -14.86 -77.17
CA ARG A 35 -37.27 -15.14 -75.78
C ARG A 35 -36.18 -15.95 -75.08
N ALA A 36 -35.73 -17.04 -75.70
CA ALA A 36 -34.64 -17.88 -75.16
C ALA A 36 -33.33 -17.10 -75.02
N TYR A 37 -33.01 -16.20 -75.97
CA TYR A 37 -31.83 -15.34 -75.88
C TYR A 37 -31.96 -14.23 -74.83
N SER A 38 -33.17 -13.69 -74.64
CA SER A 38 -33.43 -12.66 -73.64
C SER A 38 -33.51 -13.20 -72.20
N GLU A 39 -33.97 -14.44 -72.03
CA GLU A 39 -34.14 -15.10 -70.72
C GLU A 39 -32.89 -15.88 -70.27
N ALA A 40 -31.89 -16.09 -71.14
CA ALA A 40 -30.66 -16.79 -70.79
C ALA A 40 -29.79 -15.98 -69.80
N GLY A 41 -29.42 -16.62 -68.69
CA GLY A 41 -28.49 -16.06 -67.70
C GLY A 41 -27.05 -15.94 -68.21
N ILE A 42 -26.27 -15.09 -67.57
CA ILE A 42 -24.84 -14.91 -67.82
C ILE A 42 -24.07 -15.97 -67.02
N GLN A 43 -23.22 -16.73 -67.69
CA GLN A 43 -22.33 -17.68 -67.03
C GLN A 43 -21.10 -16.95 -66.50
N VAL A 44 -20.83 -17.12 -65.21
CA VAL A 44 -19.74 -16.50 -64.45
C VAL A 44 -18.94 -17.60 -63.76
N GLU A 45 -17.63 -17.57 -63.92
CA GLU A 45 -16.69 -18.47 -63.27
C GLU A 45 -16.18 -17.84 -61.97
N LEU A 46 -16.30 -18.58 -60.86
CA LEU A 46 -15.86 -18.15 -59.55
C LEU A 46 -14.98 -19.21 -58.90
N VAL A 47 -13.73 -18.84 -58.60
CA VAL A 47 -12.74 -19.73 -58.00
C VAL A 47 -12.72 -19.56 -56.48
N PHE A 48 -12.97 -20.64 -55.75
CA PHE A 48 -12.86 -20.70 -54.29
C PHE A 48 -11.63 -21.52 -53.88
N ALA A 49 -11.08 -21.22 -52.70
CA ALA A 49 -10.03 -22.04 -52.10
C ALA A 49 -10.52 -23.43 -51.64
N SER A 50 -11.81 -23.56 -51.32
CA SER A 50 -12.47 -24.80 -50.90
C SER A 50 -13.93 -24.81 -51.38
N GLY A 51 -14.43 -25.96 -51.80
CA GLY A 51 -15.83 -26.18 -52.19
C GLY A 51 -16.77 -26.47 -51.02
N GLU A 52 -16.25 -26.46 -49.79
CA GLU A 52 -17.03 -26.80 -48.61
C GLU A 52 -18.24 -25.87 -48.42
N GLY A 53 -19.43 -26.46 -48.47
CA GLY A 53 -20.69 -25.75 -48.28
C GLY A 53 -21.27 -25.13 -49.56
N ILE A 54 -20.68 -25.40 -50.73
CA ILE A 54 -21.19 -24.99 -52.05
C ILE A 54 -21.80 -26.23 -52.73
N GLN A 55 -23.02 -26.11 -53.26
CA GLN A 55 -23.73 -27.20 -53.93
C GLN A 55 -24.33 -26.73 -55.25
N ALA A 56 -24.07 -27.50 -56.33
CA ALA A 56 -24.67 -27.26 -57.63
C ALA A 56 -26.21 -27.38 -57.56
N GLY A 57 -26.91 -26.43 -58.18
CA GLY A 57 -28.36 -26.31 -58.21
C GLY A 57 -29.00 -25.81 -56.91
N LYS A 58 -28.24 -25.65 -55.82
CA LYS A 58 -28.77 -25.28 -54.50
C LYS A 58 -28.18 -24.00 -53.93
N THR A 59 -26.88 -23.76 -54.10
CA THR A 59 -26.26 -22.53 -53.60
C THR A 59 -26.65 -21.37 -54.51
N GLU A 60 -27.34 -20.41 -53.93
CA GLU A 60 -27.81 -19.20 -54.63
C GLU A 60 -26.77 -18.09 -54.58
N LEU A 61 -26.78 -17.23 -55.60
CA LEU A 61 -26.12 -15.94 -55.58
C LEU A 61 -27.12 -14.92 -55.08
N MET A 62 -26.82 -14.28 -53.95
CA MET A 62 -27.68 -13.30 -53.30
C MET A 62 -27.09 -11.91 -53.42
N PHE A 63 -27.92 -10.92 -53.76
CA PHE A 63 -27.56 -9.51 -53.74
C PHE A 63 -28.64 -8.73 -52.99
N LYS A 64 -28.24 -8.00 -51.95
CA LYS A 64 -29.16 -7.21 -51.09
C LYS A 64 -30.38 -8.03 -50.62
N GLY A 65 -30.17 -9.30 -50.27
CA GLY A 65 -31.22 -10.20 -49.79
C GLY A 65 -32.10 -10.85 -50.86
N MET A 66 -31.84 -10.62 -52.16
CA MET A 66 -32.59 -11.22 -53.26
C MET A 66 -31.74 -12.25 -54.01
N ALA A 67 -32.35 -13.39 -54.39
CA ALA A 67 -31.72 -14.38 -55.24
C ALA A 67 -31.61 -13.87 -56.68
N VAL A 68 -30.39 -13.77 -57.18
CA VAL A 68 -30.05 -13.16 -58.47
C VAL A 68 -29.21 -14.08 -59.37
N GLY A 69 -29.01 -15.32 -58.92
CA GLY A 69 -28.31 -16.35 -59.66
C GLY A 69 -28.20 -17.63 -58.84
N LYS A 70 -27.58 -18.66 -59.42
CA LYS A 70 -27.37 -19.95 -58.77
C LYS A 70 -26.11 -20.63 -59.28
N VAL A 71 -25.53 -21.48 -58.46
CA VAL A 71 -24.42 -22.36 -58.87
C VAL A 71 -24.98 -23.45 -59.78
N THR A 72 -24.45 -23.60 -60.98
CA THR A 72 -24.86 -24.63 -61.96
C THR A 72 -23.94 -25.84 -61.95
N ALA A 73 -22.63 -25.63 -61.77
CA ALA A 73 -21.63 -26.70 -61.73
C ALA A 73 -20.46 -26.36 -60.79
N ILE A 74 -19.82 -27.40 -60.27
CA ILE A 74 -18.63 -27.30 -59.42
C ILE A 74 -17.61 -28.28 -59.98
N SER A 75 -16.38 -27.82 -60.19
CA SER A 75 -15.28 -28.62 -60.69
C SER A 75 -14.00 -28.33 -59.90
N LEU A 76 -13.08 -29.28 -59.88
CA LEU A 76 -11.75 -29.09 -59.31
C LEU A 76 -10.86 -28.41 -60.34
N ASP A 77 -10.20 -27.32 -59.95
CA ASP A 77 -9.20 -26.70 -60.82
C ASP A 77 -8.04 -27.69 -61.01
N SER A 78 -7.89 -28.17 -62.24
CA SER A 78 -6.86 -29.14 -62.62
C SER A 78 -5.63 -28.46 -63.25
N SER A 79 -5.59 -27.12 -63.31
CA SER A 79 -4.69 -26.35 -64.17
C SER A 79 -3.61 -25.53 -63.45
N GLY A 80 -3.50 -25.55 -62.11
CA GLY A 80 -2.52 -24.74 -61.36
C GLY A 80 -2.00 -25.31 -60.03
N GLU A 81 -0.96 -24.66 -59.47
CA GLU A 81 -0.27 -25.03 -58.21
C GLU A 81 -1.15 -24.94 -56.94
N LYS A 82 -2.28 -24.24 -57.00
CA LYS A 82 -3.26 -24.15 -55.91
C LYS A 82 -4.53 -24.90 -56.32
N ARG A 83 -4.72 -26.11 -55.80
CA ARG A 83 -5.91 -26.96 -56.02
C ARG A 83 -7.17 -26.30 -55.44
N GLY A 84 -7.74 -25.35 -56.16
CA GLY A 84 -8.99 -24.67 -55.83
C GLY A 84 -10.22 -25.38 -56.38
N VAL A 85 -11.39 -24.79 -56.13
CA VAL A 85 -12.68 -25.25 -56.64
C VAL A 85 -13.25 -24.18 -57.56
N VAL A 86 -13.40 -24.51 -58.84
CA VAL A 86 -14.03 -23.66 -59.84
C VAL A 86 -15.53 -23.88 -59.83
N THR A 87 -16.27 -22.81 -59.60
CA THR A 87 -17.73 -22.81 -59.52
C THR A 87 -18.28 -22.04 -60.71
N GLN A 88 -19.17 -22.66 -61.47
CA GLN A 88 -19.91 -22.01 -62.55
C GLN A 88 -21.24 -21.48 -61.98
N LEU A 89 -21.46 -20.18 -62.14
CA LEU A 89 -22.65 -19.48 -61.68
C LEU A 89 -23.45 -18.99 -62.89
N GLU A 90 -24.75 -19.26 -62.89
CA GLU A 90 -25.69 -18.62 -63.78
C GLU A 90 -26.27 -17.39 -63.07
N VAL A 91 -26.03 -16.21 -63.63
CA VAL A 91 -26.37 -14.91 -63.04
C VAL A 91 -27.41 -14.20 -63.92
N ASN A 92 -28.36 -13.51 -63.31
CA ASN A 92 -29.36 -12.73 -64.03
C ASN A 92 -28.69 -11.65 -64.91
N LYS A 93 -29.17 -11.50 -66.14
CA LYS A 93 -28.59 -10.58 -67.14
C LYS A 93 -28.58 -9.11 -66.71
N GLU A 94 -29.53 -8.71 -65.86
CA GLU A 94 -29.61 -7.36 -65.28
C GLU A 94 -28.39 -6.99 -64.41
N LEU A 95 -27.63 -7.98 -63.95
CA LEU A 95 -26.44 -7.77 -63.14
C LEU A 95 -25.15 -7.62 -63.94
N GLU A 96 -25.18 -7.67 -65.28
CA GLU A 96 -23.99 -7.51 -66.12
C GLU A 96 -23.20 -6.24 -65.78
N GLN A 97 -23.91 -5.16 -65.43
CA GLN A 97 -23.30 -3.89 -65.03
C GLN A 97 -22.45 -3.98 -63.75
N TYR A 98 -22.75 -4.92 -62.85
CA TYR A 98 -22.03 -5.12 -61.58
C TYR A 98 -20.94 -6.19 -61.67
N LEU A 99 -20.79 -6.89 -62.80
CA LEU A 99 -19.73 -7.88 -63.03
C LEU A 99 -18.47 -7.20 -63.56
N ARG A 100 -17.78 -6.47 -62.68
CA ARG A 100 -16.55 -5.70 -62.98
C ARG A 100 -15.35 -6.32 -62.30
N SER A 101 -14.14 -6.08 -62.81
CA SER A 101 -12.91 -6.63 -62.23
C SER A 101 -12.70 -6.30 -60.74
N GLY A 102 -13.27 -5.20 -60.22
CA GLY A 102 -13.27 -4.85 -58.80
C GLY A 102 -14.36 -5.51 -57.95
N THR A 103 -15.28 -6.27 -58.55
CA THR A 103 -16.37 -6.94 -57.84
C THR A 103 -15.83 -8.10 -57.01
N ARG A 104 -16.15 -8.07 -55.72
CA ARG A 104 -15.65 -9.03 -54.72
C ARG A 104 -16.77 -9.99 -54.34
N PHE A 105 -16.51 -11.29 -54.45
CA PHE A 105 -17.44 -12.35 -54.08
C PHE A 105 -16.97 -13.07 -52.82
N TRP A 106 -17.88 -13.54 -51.97
CA TRP A 106 -17.56 -14.42 -50.85
C TRP A 106 -18.73 -15.34 -50.53
N LEU A 107 -18.44 -16.44 -49.82
CA LEU A 107 -19.43 -17.39 -49.33
C LEU A 107 -19.88 -16.98 -47.93
N VAL A 108 -21.18 -16.82 -47.74
CA VAL A 108 -21.79 -16.56 -46.43
C VAL A 108 -22.13 -17.91 -45.78
N LYS A 109 -21.63 -18.09 -44.55
CA LYS A 109 -21.82 -19.28 -43.71
C LYS A 109 -22.33 -18.84 -42.33
N PRO A 110 -23.05 -19.69 -41.59
CA PRO A 110 -23.49 -19.35 -40.24
C PRO A 110 -22.28 -19.26 -39.32
N LYS A 111 -22.16 -18.16 -38.56
CA LYS A 111 -21.08 -17.96 -37.60
C LYS A 111 -21.66 -17.65 -36.22
N VAL A 112 -21.18 -18.38 -35.22
CA VAL A 112 -21.48 -18.14 -33.81
C VAL A 112 -20.20 -17.66 -33.14
N SER A 113 -20.26 -16.49 -32.51
CA SER A 113 -19.16 -15.93 -31.73
C SER A 113 -19.68 -15.34 -30.43
N LEU A 114 -18.78 -15.11 -29.47
CA LEU A 114 -19.12 -14.39 -28.23
C LEU A 114 -19.51 -12.92 -28.49
N ALA A 115 -19.11 -12.35 -29.63
CA ALA A 115 -19.45 -10.99 -30.04
C ALA A 115 -20.84 -10.88 -30.71
N GLY A 116 -21.48 -12.02 -31.00
CA GLY A 116 -22.77 -12.07 -31.68
C GLY A 116 -22.88 -13.24 -32.66
N ILE A 117 -24.08 -13.38 -33.24
CA ILE A 117 -24.41 -14.42 -34.20
C ILE A 117 -24.69 -13.74 -35.55
N SER A 118 -24.02 -14.19 -36.62
CA SER A 118 -24.17 -13.64 -37.98
C SER A 118 -24.46 -14.74 -38.98
N GLY A 119 -25.21 -14.43 -40.04
CA GLY A 119 -25.57 -15.42 -41.08
C GLY A 119 -26.59 -16.45 -40.59
N LEU A 120 -27.43 -16.14 -39.59
CA LEU A 120 -28.46 -17.05 -39.07
C LEU A 120 -29.47 -17.49 -40.15
N GLU A 121 -29.70 -16.65 -41.15
CA GLU A 121 -30.56 -16.96 -42.29
C GLU A 121 -30.08 -18.21 -43.05
N THR A 122 -28.76 -18.46 -43.06
CA THR A 122 -28.17 -19.65 -43.70
C THR A 122 -28.47 -20.97 -42.98
N LEU A 123 -28.95 -20.93 -41.72
CA LEU A 123 -29.39 -22.13 -41.01
C LEU A 123 -30.65 -22.75 -41.65
N VAL A 124 -31.47 -21.93 -42.31
CA VAL A 124 -32.70 -22.37 -42.97
C VAL A 124 -32.51 -22.48 -44.48
N SER A 125 -31.89 -21.48 -45.13
CA SER A 125 -31.72 -21.46 -46.59
C SER A 125 -30.46 -22.17 -47.09
N GLY A 126 -29.51 -22.49 -46.21
CA GLY A 126 -28.18 -22.96 -46.57
C GLY A 126 -27.20 -21.83 -46.87
N ASN A 127 -25.94 -22.18 -47.14
CA ASN A 127 -24.92 -21.20 -47.51
C ASN A 127 -25.23 -20.60 -48.88
N TYR A 128 -24.98 -19.30 -49.02
CA TYR A 128 -25.15 -18.57 -50.28
C TYR A 128 -23.91 -17.76 -50.61
N ILE A 129 -23.72 -17.47 -51.89
CA ILE A 129 -22.65 -16.59 -52.36
C ILE A 129 -23.22 -15.18 -52.42
N THR A 130 -22.47 -14.18 -51.98
CA THR A 130 -22.83 -12.78 -52.17
C THR A 130 -21.66 -11.98 -52.73
N PHE A 131 -21.93 -10.74 -53.11
CA PHE A 131 -20.92 -9.88 -53.72
C PHE A 131 -21.10 -8.41 -53.39
N SER A 132 -19.97 -7.69 -53.44
CA SER A 132 -19.88 -6.25 -53.35
C SER A 132 -19.41 -5.73 -54.72
N PRO A 133 -20.22 -4.94 -55.43
CA PRO A 133 -19.83 -4.33 -56.70
C PRO A 133 -18.56 -3.49 -56.53
N GLY A 134 -17.71 -3.51 -57.54
CA GLY A 134 -16.55 -2.63 -57.62
C GLY A 134 -16.41 -2.01 -59.01
N GLU A 135 -15.42 -1.15 -59.15
CA GLU A 135 -15.09 -0.50 -60.42
C GLU A 135 -14.19 -1.38 -61.30
N GLY A 136 -14.14 -1.08 -62.60
CA GLY A 136 -13.19 -1.69 -63.55
C GLY A 136 -13.82 -2.26 -64.81
N GLU A 137 -13.08 -3.13 -65.49
CA GLU A 137 -13.49 -3.72 -66.77
C GLU A 137 -14.53 -4.84 -66.56
N VAL A 138 -15.39 -5.06 -67.55
CA VAL A 138 -16.35 -6.18 -67.49
C VAL A 138 -15.57 -7.49 -67.50
N THR A 139 -15.81 -8.34 -66.51
CA THR A 139 -15.21 -9.68 -66.43
C THR A 139 -16.23 -10.70 -66.00
N ARG A 140 -15.99 -11.96 -66.37
CA ARG A 140 -16.81 -13.12 -66.00
C ARG A 140 -16.03 -14.16 -65.20
N SER A 141 -14.77 -13.89 -64.88
CA SER A 141 -13.93 -14.79 -64.07
C SER A 141 -13.48 -14.04 -62.82
N PHE A 142 -13.72 -14.64 -61.67
CA PHE A 142 -13.51 -14.04 -60.35
C PHE A 142 -12.83 -15.02 -59.40
N THR A 143 -12.07 -14.48 -58.45
CA THR A 143 -11.59 -15.24 -57.28
C THR A 143 -12.37 -14.80 -56.05
N ALA A 144 -12.99 -15.75 -55.37
CA ALA A 144 -13.74 -15.47 -54.16
C ALA A 144 -12.80 -15.15 -52.98
N LEU A 145 -13.20 -14.18 -52.16
CA LEU A 145 -12.51 -13.86 -50.91
C LEU A 145 -12.77 -14.97 -49.87
N PRO A 146 -11.76 -15.31 -49.05
CA PRO A 146 -11.91 -16.33 -48.01
C PRO A 146 -12.81 -15.89 -46.85
N GLN A 147 -12.99 -14.58 -46.68
CA GLN A 147 -13.87 -13.98 -45.67
C GLN A 147 -14.54 -12.74 -46.24
N GLU A 148 -15.67 -12.38 -45.63
CA GLU A 148 -16.39 -11.14 -45.92
C GLU A 148 -15.46 -9.92 -45.77
N PRO A 149 -15.43 -9.01 -46.76
CA PRO A 149 -14.67 -7.78 -46.64
C PRO A 149 -15.26 -6.88 -45.54
N PRO A 150 -14.45 -6.02 -44.90
CA PRO A 150 -14.99 -5.00 -44.02
C PRO A 150 -16.00 -4.12 -44.78
N MET A 151 -17.06 -3.70 -44.08
CA MET A 151 -18.08 -2.83 -44.67
C MET A 151 -17.43 -1.56 -45.23
N GLY A 152 -17.95 -1.07 -46.35
CA GLY A 152 -17.52 0.19 -46.94
C GLY A 152 -17.85 1.37 -46.03
N ASP A 153 -17.11 2.47 -46.20
CA ASP A 153 -17.30 3.71 -45.47
C ASP A 153 -18.68 4.37 -45.77
N ASP A 154 -19.36 3.90 -46.83
CA ASP A 154 -20.68 4.32 -47.30
C ASP A 154 -21.86 3.65 -46.57
N VAL A 155 -21.60 2.60 -45.78
CA VAL A 155 -22.63 1.89 -45.02
C VAL A 155 -22.90 2.62 -43.69
N PRO A 156 -24.17 2.90 -43.32
CA PRO A 156 -24.50 3.52 -42.03
C PRO A 156 -23.94 2.71 -40.85
N GLY A 157 -23.14 3.35 -40.00
CA GLY A 157 -22.48 2.72 -38.85
C GLY A 157 -21.52 3.68 -38.14
N LEU A 158 -20.96 3.25 -37.00
CA LEU A 158 -19.91 4.00 -36.31
C LEU A 158 -18.57 3.78 -37.03
N HIS A 159 -18.14 4.77 -37.80
CA HIS A 159 -16.83 4.79 -38.45
C HIS A 159 -15.84 5.57 -37.58
N ILE A 160 -14.77 4.91 -37.15
CA ILE A 160 -13.73 5.52 -36.30
C ILE A 160 -12.45 5.64 -37.12
N THR A 161 -11.99 6.87 -37.35
CA THR A 161 -10.65 7.11 -37.91
C THR A 161 -9.65 7.19 -36.78
N LEU A 162 -8.62 6.33 -36.82
CA LEU A 162 -7.62 6.20 -35.78
C LEU A 162 -6.32 6.88 -36.21
N GLU A 163 -5.91 7.90 -35.45
CA GLU A 163 -4.70 8.68 -35.67
C GLU A 163 -3.80 8.53 -34.44
N GLY A 164 -2.57 8.03 -34.62
CA GLY A 164 -1.60 7.93 -33.52
C GLY A 164 -2.02 7.09 -32.31
N SER A 165 -3.05 6.23 -32.45
CA SER A 165 -3.62 5.48 -31.34
C SER A 165 -2.71 4.37 -30.81
N ASP A 166 -2.64 4.23 -29.50
CA ASP A 166 -1.97 3.12 -28.82
C ASP A 166 -2.97 2.00 -28.52
N PHE A 167 -2.56 0.75 -28.75
CA PHE A 167 -3.35 -0.44 -28.43
C PHE A 167 -2.58 -1.31 -27.45
N TRP A 168 -3.26 -1.95 -26.50
CA TRP A 168 -2.65 -2.96 -25.63
C TRP A 168 -3.64 -4.06 -25.25
N VAL A 169 -3.11 -5.24 -24.97
CA VAL A 169 -3.91 -6.39 -24.54
C VAL A 169 -4.17 -6.30 -23.04
N VAL A 170 -5.43 -6.33 -22.64
CA VAL A 170 -5.84 -6.46 -21.24
C VAL A 170 -6.10 -7.93 -20.95
N LYS A 171 -5.30 -8.49 -20.02
CA LYS A 171 -5.42 -9.87 -19.54
C LYS A 171 -5.94 -9.86 -18.11
N PRO A 172 -6.77 -10.85 -17.71
CA PRO A 172 -7.11 -11.02 -16.31
C PRO A 172 -5.85 -11.41 -15.54
N SER A 173 -5.65 -10.79 -14.38
CA SER A 173 -4.55 -11.09 -13.48
C SER A 173 -5.12 -11.38 -12.10
N ILE A 174 -4.66 -12.48 -11.50
CA ILE A 174 -5.02 -12.87 -10.13
C ILE A 174 -3.73 -12.73 -9.32
N SER A 175 -3.75 -11.86 -8.32
CA SER A 175 -2.65 -11.64 -7.39
C SER A 175 -3.15 -11.75 -5.95
N LEU A 176 -2.22 -11.84 -5.00
CA LEU A 176 -2.55 -11.74 -3.56
C LEU A 176 -3.14 -10.37 -3.19
N ALA A 177 -3.09 -9.39 -4.10
CA ALA A 177 -3.61 -8.04 -3.97
C ALA A 177 -5.03 -7.86 -4.53
N GLY A 178 -5.55 -8.81 -5.32
CA GLY A 178 -6.88 -8.73 -5.90
C GLY A 178 -6.99 -9.38 -7.28
N ILE A 179 -8.15 -9.20 -7.92
CA ILE A 179 -8.41 -9.67 -9.29
C ILE A 179 -8.56 -8.43 -10.18
N THR A 180 -7.64 -8.22 -11.12
CA THR A 180 -7.77 -7.18 -12.14
C THR A 180 -8.16 -7.77 -13.48
N GLY A 181 -8.86 -6.97 -14.28
CA GLY A 181 -9.47 -7.47 -15.51
C GLY A 181 -10.59 -8.47 -15.24
N LEU A 182 -11.38 -8.29 -14.18
CA LEU A 182 -12.61 -9.08 -13.91
C LEU A 182 -13.55 -9.10 -15.12
N GLU A 183 -13.62 -8.00 -15.87
CA GLU A 183 -14.34 -7.98 -17.14
C GLU A 183 -13.80 -9.00 -18.15
N ALA A 184 -12.48 -9.21 -18.19
CA ALA A 184 -11.83 -10.18 -19.07
C ALA A 184 -11.98 -11.63 -18.59
N LEU A 185 -12.32 -11.87 -17.32
CA LEU A 185 -12.71 -13.21 -16.84
C LEU A 185 -14.06 -13.65 -17.42
N VAL A 186 -14.98 -12.70 -17.66
CA VAL A 186 -16.30 -12.98 -18.23
C VAL A 186 -16.31 -12.83 -19.75
N LYS A 187 -15.63 -11.80 -20.28
CA LYS A 187 -15.63 -11.44 -21.72
C LYS A 187 -14.45 -12.02 -22.50
N GLY A 188 -13.43 -12.56 -21.83
CA GLY A 188 -12.15 -12.93 -22.43
C GLY A 188 -11.17 -11.74 -22.53
N ASN A 189 -9.92 -12.02 -22.91
CA ASN A 189 -8.91 -10.98 -23.16
C ASN A 189 -9.44 -9.99 -24.21
N TYR A 190 -9.30 -8.69 -23.95
CA TYR A 190 -9.72 -7.65 -24.88
C TYR A 190 -8.57 -6.69 -25.20
N ILE A 191 -8.72 -5.94 -26.28
CA ILE A 191 -7.77 -4.90 -26.68
C ILE A 191 -8.33 -3.56 -26.21
N ALA A 192 -7.57 -2.87 -25.38
CA ALA A 192 -7.83 -1.48 -25.03
C ALA A 192 -7.16 -0.56 -26.03
N VAL A 193 -7.78 0.60 -26.29
CA VAL A 193 -7.29 1.63 -27.20
C VAL A 193 -7.21 2.95 -26.47
N ARG A 194 -6.10 3.67 -26.67
CA ARG A 194 -5.97 5.10 -26.34
C ARG A 194 -5.90 5.88 -27.64
N PRO A 195 -6.87 6.77 -27.93
CA PRO A 195 -6.79 7.66 -29.08
C PRO A 195 -5.51 8.51 -29.02
N GLY A 196 -4.84 8.69 -30.15
CA GLY A 196 -3.67 9.57 -30.25
C GLY A 196 -4.05 11.03 -30.43
N ASP A 197 -3.04 11.90 -30.38
CA ASP A 197 -3.19 13.33 -30.65
C ASP A 197 -3.55 13.58 -32.12
N LYS A 198 -4.38 14.61 -32.34
CA LYS A 198 -4.79 15.08 -33.67
C LYS A 198 -3.57 15.46 -34.51
N GLY A 199 -3.59 15.09 -35.78
CA GLY A 199 -2.56 15.48 -36.77
C GLY A 199 -1.57 14.37 -37.11
N ASN A 200 -1.69 13.20 -36.49
CA ASN A 200 -1.05 11.99 -37.00
C ASN A 200 -1.80 11.49 -38.24
N PRO A 201 -1.10 10.97 -39.28
CA PRO A 201 -1.78 10.41 -40.43
C PRO A 201 -2.67 9.23 -40.00
N PRO A 202 -3.88 9.10 -40.57
CA PRO A 202 -4.75 7.98 -40.26
C PRO A 202 -4.06 6.66 -40.63
N ALA A 203 -4.07 5.72 -39.70
CA ALA A 203 -3.45 4.42 -39.87
C ALA A 203 -4.49 3.30 -39.80
N ARG A 204 -4.28 2.24 -40.59
CA ARG A 204 -5.12 1.02 -40.60
C ARG A 204 -4.39 -0.20 -40.04
N SER A 205 -3.13 -0.05 -39.63
CA SER A 205 -2.30 -1.12 -39.05
C SER A 205 -1.65 -0.62 -37.77
N PHE A 206 -1.79 -1.39 -36.70
CA PHE A 206 -1.30 -1.06 -35.37
C PHE A 206 -0.68 -2.30 -34.71
N VAL A 207 0.30 -2.07 -33.83
CA VAL A 207 0.90 -3.13 -33.01
C VAL A 207 0.36 -3.01 -31.60
N ALA A 208 -0.28 -4.06 -31.09
CA ALA A 208 -0.75 -4.10 -29.71
C ALA A 208 0.42 -4.32 -28.74
N ARG A 209 0.58 -3.41 -27.79
CA ARG A 209 1.55 -3.50 -26.70
C ARG A 209 1.12 -4.55 -25.68
N SER A 210 2.10 -5.10 -24.96
CA SER A 210 1.87 -6.07 -23.87
C SER A 210 1.42 -5.42 -22.56
N LYS A 211 1.63 -4.11 -22.41
CA LYS A 211 1.27 -3.30 -21.23
C LYS A 211 0.71 -1.96 -21.68
N ALA A 212 -0.07 -1.33 -20.80
CA ALA A 212 -0.59 0.01 -21.01
C ALA A 212 0.56 1.01 -21.26
N PRO A 213 0.36 1.99 -22.17
CA PRO A 213 1.38 2.99 -22.45
C PRO A 213 1.58 3.96 -21.24
N PRO A 214 2.68 4.73 -21.21
CA PRO A 214 2.98 5.66 -20.12
C PRO A 214 1.90 6.74 -19.92
N LEU A 215 1.93 7.38 -18.74
CA LEU A 215 1.01 8.44 -18.31
C LEU A 215 0.76 9.48 -19.42
N ASP A 216 -0.51 9.70 -19.75
CA ASP A 216 -0.93 10.70 -20.73
C ASP A 216 -1.08 12.07 -20.07
N LEU A 217 -0.12 12.96 -20.31
CA LEU A 217 -0.12 14.32 -19.73
C LEU A 217 -1.08 15.29 -20.45
N GLY A 218 -1.66 14.90 -21.59
CA GLY A 218 -2.57 15.74 -22.37
C GLY A 218 -4.04 15.62 -21.93
N ALA A 219 -4.39 14.55 -21.23
CA ALA A 219 -5.75 14.34 -20.73
C ALA A 219 -6.15 15.39 -19.68
N PRO A 220 -7.39 15.93 -19.69
CA PRO A 220 -7.87 16.87 -18.68
C PRO A 220 -7.76 16.31 -17.26
N GLY A 221 -7.36 17.16 -16.31
CA GLY A 221 -7.19 16.80 -14.90
C GLY A 221 -5.78 17.06 -14.41
N LEU A 222 -5.43 16.52 -13.24
CA LEU A 222 -4.11 16.68 -12.63
C LEU A 222 -3.36 15.35 -12.68
N HIS A 223 -2.18 15.41 -13.31
CA HIS A 223 -1.27 14.28 -13.44
C HIS A 223 -0.15 14.39 -12.41
N LEU A 224 0.01 13.33 -11.63
CA LEU A 224 0.90 13.26 -10.49
C LEU A 224 1.85 12.07 -10.62
N VAL A 225 3.02 12.20 -10.04
CA VAL A 225 3.94 11.08 -9.87
C VAL A 225 4.15 10.82 -8.39
N LEU A 226 3.88 9.59 -7.97
CA LEU A 226 4.08 9.13 -6.61
C LEU A 226 5.30 8.20 -6.53
N PHE A 227 6.09 8.33 -5.47
CA PHE A 227 7.27 7.50 -5.20
C PHE A 227 7.03 6.65 -3.95
N SER A 228 7.30 5.35 -4.05
CA SER A 228 7.17 4.39 -2.96
C SER A 228 8.36 3.42 -2.96
N ASP A 229 8.75 2.90 -1.80
CA ASP A 229 9.78 1.85 -1.71
C ASP A 229 9.29 0.50 -2.26
N GLN A 230 7.97 0.30 -2.31
CA GLN A 230 7.33 -0.92 -2.79
C GLN A 230 5.99 -0.64 -3.48
N LEU A 231 5.59 -1.49 -4.43
CA LEU A 231 4.31 -1.34 -5.14
C LEU A 231 3.11 -1.70 -4.25
N GLY A 232 3.29 -2.64 -3.31
CA GLY A 232 2.21 -3.16 -2.49
C GLY A 232 1.12 -3.85 -3.34
N SER A 233 -0.14 -3.61 -3.00
CA SER A 233 -1.33 -4.12 -3.71
C SER A 233 -1.91 -3.12 -4.71
N ILE A 234 -1.10 -2.18 -5.19
CA ILE A 234 -1.55 -1.14 -6.13
C ILE A 234 -1.33 -1.64 -7.56
N GLU A 235 -2.37 -1.51 -8.38
CA GLU A 235 -2.36 -1.90 -9.79
C GLU A 235 -2.81 -0.73 -10.68
N VAL A 236 -2.66 -0.88 -12.00
CA VAL A 236 -3.24 0.08 -12.94
C VAL A 236 -4.77 0.00 -12.84
N GLY A 237 -5.42 1.15 -12.68
CA GLY A 237 -6.85 1.26 -12.43
C GLY A 237 -7.24 1.32 -10.94
N SER A 238 -6.30 1.06 -10.01
CA SER A 238 -6.57 1.23 -8.58
C SER A 238 -7.10 2.64 -8.28
N PRO A 239 -8.13 2.78 -7.43
CA PRO A 239 -8.76 4.06 -7.17
C PRO A 239 -7.84 4.98 -6.36
N VAL A 240 -7.92 6.28 -6.65
CA VAL A 240 -7.38 7.33 -5.77
C VAL A 240 -8.53 7.94 -4.99
N LEU A 241 -8.41 7.95 -3.66
CA LEU A 241 -9.47 8.25 -2.73
C LEU A 241 -9.15 9.53 -1.94
N TYR A 242 -10.13 10.43 -1.86
CA TYR A 242 -10.14 11.54 -0.92
C TYR A 242 -11.33 11.38 0.00
N ARG A 243 -11.10 11.28 1.32
CA ARG A 243 -12.17 11.01 2.31
C ARG A 243 -13.08 9.83 1.90
N GLN A 244 -12.47 8.74 1.42
CA GLN A 244 -13.13 7.52 0.91
C GLN A 244 -13.96 7.69 -0.38
N ILE A 245 -13.93 8.86 -1.01
CA ILE A 245 -14.57 9.12 -2.31
C ILE A 245 -13.54 8.94 -3.42
N LYS A 246 -13.87 8.17 -4.46
CA LYS A 246 -13.01 8.04 -5.65
C LYS A 246 -12.95 9.37 -6.40
N VAL A 247 -11.74 9.89 -6.56
CA VAL A 247 -11.45 11.17 -7.23
C VAL A 247 -10.42 11.04 -8.36
N GLY A 248 -9.94 9.83 -8.61
CA GLY A 248 -8.92 9.55 -9.59
C GLY A 248 -8.57 8.08 -9.71
N SER A 249 -7.51 7.79 -10.45
CA SER A 249 -7.01 6.41 -10.65
C SER A 249 -5.51 6.37 -10.96
N VAL A 250 -4.90 5.23 -10.62
CA VAL A 250 -3.52 4.91 -11.00
C VAL A 250 -3.48 4.54 -12.48
N GLN A 251 -2.63 5.20 -13.26
CA GLN A 251 -2.54 5.05 -14.71
C GLN A 251 -1.35 4.16 -15.14
N SER A 252 -0.26 4.20 -14.39
CA SER A 252 0.96 3.42 -14.69
C SER A 252 1.82 3.20 -13.45
N TYR A 253 2.68 2.20 -13.49
CA TYR A 253 3.77 2.04 -12.53
C TYR A 253 5.00 1.48 -13.24
N GLN A 254 6.17 1.84 -12.73
CA GLN A 254 7.45 1.35 -13.22
C GLN A 254 8.49 1.37 -12.10
N LEU A 255 9.52 0.53 -12.23
CA LEU A 255 10.67 0.62 -11.35
C LEU A 255 11.51 1.86 -11.72
N GLY A 256 11.99 2.58 -10.71
CA GLY A 256 12.90 3.71 -10.86
C GLY A 256 14.22 3.30 -11.51
N ARG A 257 14.96 4.26 -12.08
CA ARG A 257 16.21 3.98 -12.80
C ARG A 257 17.30 3.36 -11.91
N ASP A 258 17.24 3.64 -10.61
CA ASP A 258 18.16 3.14 -9.58
C ASP A 258 17.72 1.77 -9.01
N ASN A 259 16.61 1.21 -9.50
CA ASN A 259 15.97 0.01 -8.99
C ASN A 259 15.57 0.03 -7.50
N SER A 260 15.59 1.19 -6.84
CA SER A 260 15.33 1.33 -5.41
C SER A 260 13.89 1.75 -5.08
N GLN A 261 13.19 2.37 -6.04
CA GLN A 261 11.85 2.91 -5.81
C GLN A 261 10.88 2.54 -6.93
N VAL A 262 9.62 2.40 -6.59
CA VAL A 262 8.49 2.29 -7.51
C VAL A 262 7.95 3.69 -7.81
N VAL A 263 7.80 3.99 -9.09
CA VAL A 263 7.28 5.25 -9.60
C VAL A 263 5.89 5.00 -10.15
N LEU A 264 4.87 5.62 -9.56
CA LEU A 264 3.47 5.49 -9.96
C LEU A 264 3.00 6.77 -10.66
N GLY A 265 2.40 6.62 -11.84
CA GLY A 265 1.67 7.69 -12.51
C GLY A 265 0.21 7.69 -12.09
N VAL A 266 -0.26 8.81 -11.56
CA VAL A 266 -1.62 8.98 -11.01
C VAL A 266 -2.33 10.12 -11.73
N HIS A 267 -3.62 9.92 -12.00
CA HIS A 267 -4.50 10.95 -12.53
C HIS A 267 -5.61 11.28 -11.53
N ILE A 268 -5.82 12.56 -11.29
CA ILE A 268 -6.93 13.13 -10.52
C ILE A 268 -7.88 13.81 -11.50
N GLU A 269 -9.17 13.54 -11.37
CA GLU A 269 -10.19 14.06 -12.27
C GLU A 269 -10.30 15.60 -12.16
N PRO A 270 -10.68 16.32 -13.24
CA PRO A 270 -10.72 17.78 -13.30
C PRO A 270 -11.43 18.46 -12.12
N ASP A 271 -12.57 17.90 -11.69
CA ASP A 271 -13.41 18.47 -10.63
C ASP A 271 -12.71 18.42 -9.26
N TYR A 272 -11.72 17.55 -9.08
CA TYR A 272 -11.04 17.30 -7.82
C TYR A 272 -9.59 17.82 -7.77
N VAL A 273 -9.10 18.42 -8.86
CA VAL A 273 -7.74 19.00 -8.96
C VAL A 273 -7.45 19.95 -7.80
N HIS A 274 -8.46 20.72 -7.38
CA HIS A 274 -8.34 21.72 -6.32
C HIS A 274 -8.04 21.14 -4.93
N LEU A 275 -8.24 19.84 -4.73
CA LEU A 275 -7.98 19.13 -3.48
C LEU A 275 -6.50 18.83 -3.25
N VAL A 276 -5.65 18.92 -4.29
CA VAL A 276 -4.22 18.61 -4.21
C VAL A 276 -3.38 19.90 -4.19
N ASN A 277 -2.51 20.03 -3.21
CA ASN A 277 -1.55 21.13 -3.07
C ASN A 277 -0.25 20.67 -2.36
N THR A 278 0.66 21.59 -2.01
CA THR A 278 1.95 21.23 -1.39
C THR A 278 1.83 20.59 0.00
N SER A 279 0.70 20.75 0.68
CA SER A 279 0.41 20.13 1.98
C SER A 279 -0.21 18.74 1.86
N THR A 280 -0.48 18.27 0.64
CA THR A 280 -1.10 16.96 0.41
C THR A 280 -0.14 15.82 0.78
N ARG A 281 -0.68 14.77 1.37
CA ARG A 281 0.03 13.53 1.74
C ARG A 281 -0.73 12.32 1.23
N PHE A 282 -0.04 11.43 0.53
CA PHE A 282 -0.60 10.21 -0.05
C PHE A 282 -0.14 8.99 0.75
N TRP A 283 -1.03 8.03 0.99
CA TRP A 283 -0.69 6.74 1.59
C TRP A 283 -1.39 5.59 0.89
N ASN A 284 -0.81 4.40 1.02
CA ASN A 284 -1.45 3.18 0.59
C ASN A 284 -2.67 2.90 1.50
N ALA A 285 -3.87 2.90 0.91
CA ALA A 285 -5.12 2.59 1.61
C ALA A 285 -5.38 1.08 1.69
N SER A 286 -4.48 0.29 1.11
CA SER A 286 -4.57 -1.15 1.04
C SER A 286 -3.74 -1.78 2.15
N GLY A 287 -4.39 -2.47 3.07
CA GLY A 287 -3.68 -3.26 4.09
C GLY A 287 -4.48 -3.45 5.36
N ILE A 288 -4.40 -4.67 5.90
CA ILE A 288 -4.83 -4.95 7.27
C ILE A 288 -3.66 -4.59 8.18
N THR A 289 -3.78 -3.53 8.98
CA THR A 289 -2.81 -3.23 10.04
C THR A 289 -3.32 -3.82 11.36
N LEU A 290 -2.87 -5.03 11.71
CA LEU A 290 -3.14 -5.62 13.03
C LEU A 290 -2.19 -5.00 14.06
N LYS A 291 -2.71 -4.09 14.90
CA LYS A 291 -1.97 -3.58 16.06
C LYS A 291 -2.33 -4.43 17.29
N GLY A 292 -1.41 -5.30 17.71
CA GLY A 292 -1.53 -6.10 18.94
C GLY A 292 -0.75 -5.47 20.09
N GLY A 293 -1.41 -5.16 21.20
CA GLY A 293 -0.77 -4.74 22.45
C GLY A 293 -1.23 -5.61 23.63
N LEU A 294 -0.50 -5.56 24.76
CA LEU A 294 -0.84 -6.29 25.99
C LEU A 294 -2.20 -5.90 26.61
N SER A 295 -2.86 -4.85 26.08
CA SER A 295 -4.15 -4.32 26.52
C SER A 295 -5.35 -4.78 25.67
N GLY A 296 -5.14 -5.61 24.65
CA GLY A 296 -6.20 -6.17 23.80
C GLY A 296 -5.94 -6.04 22.30
N VAL A 297 -6.81 -6.67 21.50
CA VAL A 297 -6.79 -6.59 20.03
C VAL A 297 -7.79 -5.52 19.59
N GLU A 298 -7.29 -4.41 19.03
CA GLU A 298 -8.15 -3.39 18.41
C GLU A 298 -8.42 -3.80 16.95
N VAL A 299 -9.60 -4.37 16.68
CA VAL A 299 -10.04 -4.70 15.32
C VAL A 299 -10.85 -3.52 14.78
N LYS A 300 -10.23 -2.68 13.94
CA LYS A 300 -10.96 -1.67 13.18
C LYS A 300 -11.69 -2.33 12.02
N SER A 301 -12.99 -2.56 12.21
CA SER A 301 -13.92 -3.10 11.21
C SER A 301 -14.44 -2.01 10.29
N GLU A 302 -13.57 -1.31 9.55
CA GLU A 302 -14.03 -0.55 8.39
C GLU A 302 -14.44 -1.53 7.28
N SER A 303 -15.41 -1.12 6.43
CA SER A 303 -16.15 -2.06 5.59
C SER A 303 -15.21 -2.90 4.72
N LEU A 304 -15.36 -4.23 4.79
CA LEU A 304 -14.55 -5.20 4.04
C LEU A 304 -14.53 -4.90 2.52
N GLN A 305 -15.55 -4.23 2.01
CA GLN A 305 -15.66 -3.79 0.61
C GLN A 305 -14.62 -2.73 0.22
N THR A 306 -14.23 -1.84 1.14
CA THR A 306 -13.18 -0.83 0.90
C THR A 306 -11.76 -1.40 1.02
N LEU A 307 -11.59 -2.46 1.83
CA LEU A 307 -10.31 -3.16 2.02
C LEU A 307 -9.94 -4.07 0.84
N LEU A 308 -10.93 -4.54 0.06
CA LEU A 308 -10.73 -5.50 -1.04
C LEU A 308 -10.34 -4.84 -2.38
N ALA A 309 -10.68 -3.57 -2.61
CA ALA A 309 -10.40 -2.90 -3.88
C ALA A 309 -8.93 -2.44 -3.98
N GLY A 310 -8.24 -2.30 -2.85
CA GLY A 310 -6.97 -1.60 -2.77
C GLY A 310 -7.08 -0.15 -3.25
N GLY A 311 -6.02 0.64 -3.10
CA GLY A 311 -6.00 2.01 -3.60
C GLY A 311 -5.00 2.92 -2.91
N ILE A 312 -5.00 4.17 -3.36
CA ILE A 312 -4.20 5.25 -2.80
C ILE A 312 -5.17 6.23 -2.16
N ALA A 313 -4.99 6.58 -0.89
CA ALA A 313 -5.74 7.65 -0.27
C ALA A 313 -4.85 8.86 -0.02
N PHE A 314 -5.46 10.04 0.08
CA PHE A 314 -4.75 11.25 0.47
C PHE A 314 -5.59 12.17 1.34
N ASP A 315 -4.88 13.04 2.07
CA ASP A 315 -5.45 14.19 2.76
C ASP A 315 -4.63 15.45 2.44
N THR A 316 -5.26 16.60 2.60
CA THR A 316 -4.64 17.90 2.38
C THR A 316 -4.70 18.68 3.68
N LEU A 317 -3.54 18.78 4.34
CA LEU A 317 -3.42 19.25 5.72
C LEU A 317 -3.74 20.74 5.86
N ASP A 318 -3.45 21.52 4.83
CA ASP A 318 -3.76 22.93 4.73
C ASP A 318 -4.30 23.24 3.33
N LEU A 319 -5.62 23.42 3.22
CA LEU A 319 -6.29 23.75 1.95
C LEU A 319 -5.85 25.11 1.37
N GLN A 320 -5.25 25.99 2.19
CA GLN A 320 -4.74 27.30 1.76
C GLN A 320 -3.27 27.26 1.34
N ALA A 321 -2.58 26.13 1.52
CA ALA A 321 -1.21 25.99 1.07
C ALA A 321 -1.07 26.16 -0.45
N ALA A 322 0.10 26.66 -0.87
CA ALA A 322 0.38 26.92 -2.27
C ALA A 322 0.19 25.67 -3.15
N ARG A 323 -0.24 25.87 -4.39
CA ARG A 323 -0.25 24.82 -5.41
C ARG A 323 1.09 24.83 -6.14
N SER A 324 1.58 23.67 -6.54
CA SER A 324 2.83 23.56 -7.29
C SER A 324 2.62 24.03 -8.73
N ASP A 325 3.49 24.94 -9.20
CA ASP A 325 3.51 25.42 -10.59
C ASP A 325 4.13 24.42 -11.58
N ARG A 326 4.68 23.30 -11.09
CA ARG A 326 5.24 22.26 -11.96
C ARG A 326 4.14 21.55 -12.76
N GLN A 327 4.42 21.33 -14.05
CA GLN A 327 3.57 20.56 -14.97
C GLN A 327 3.25 19.15 -14.45
N VAL A 328 4.20 18.53 -13.71
CA VAL A 328 4.00 17.23 -13.05
C VAL A 328 4.45 17.34 -11.60
N GLN A 329 3.51 17.21 -10.68
CA GLN A 329 3.80 17.27 -9.24
C GLN A 329 4.27 15.90 -8.74
N ARG A 330 5.17 15.92 -7.74
CA ARG A 330 5.84 14.73 -7.21
C ARG A 330 5.55 14.61 -5.73
N PHE A 331 5.07 13.46 -5.29
CA PHE A 331 4.77 13.19 -3.87
C PHE A 331 5.33 11.84 -3.43
N ALA A 332 5.59 11.70 -2.13
CA ALA A 332 5.84 10.40 -1.53
C ALA A 332 4.49 9.68 -1.33
N LEU A 333 4.47 8.37 -1.59
CA LEU A 333 3.40 7.47 -1.22
C LEU A 333 3.85 6.71 0.03
N HIS A 334 3.25 7.04 1.16
CA HIS A 334 3.56 6.42 2.44
C HIS A 334 2.90 5.03 2.56
N ALA A 335 3.46 4.20 3.44
CA ALA A 335 2.95 2.84 3.67
C ALA A 335 1.54 2.81 4.26
N ASP A 336 1.20 3.79 5.10
CA ASP A 336 -0.08 3.88 5.80
C ASP A 336 -0.43 5.33 6.15
N ARG A 337 -1.66 5.53 6.65
CA ARG A 337 -2.15 6.85 7.06
C ARG A 337 -1.32 7.46 8.18
N ASP A 338 -0.92 6.67 9.16
CA ASP A 338 -0.22 7.18 10.34
C ASP A 338 1.13 7.77 9.92
N SER A 339 1.90 7.06 9.10
CA SER A 339 3.19 7.49 8.53
C SER A 339 3.07 8.70 7.59
N ALA A 340 2.00 8.79 6.79
CA ALA A 340 1.72 9.99 5.98
C ALA A 340 1.42 11.25 6.82
N LEU A 341 0.74 11.05 7.95
CA LEU A 341 0.31 12.11 8.84
C LEU A 341 1.29 12.36 10.00
N GLN A 342 2.46 11.69 10.02
CA GLN A 342 3.49 11.89 11.03
C GLN A 342 4.04 13.33 10.97
N LEU A 343 3.32 14.25 11.60
CA LEU A 343 3.72 15.61 11.88
C LEU A 343 4.73 15.59 13.02
N GLY A 344 5.87 16.26 12.84
CA GLY A 344 6.86 16.39 13.91
C GLY A 344 8.26 16.72 13.41
N GLN A 345 9.10 17.20 14.32
CA GLN A 345 10.52 17.44 14.08
C GLN A 345 11.30 16.18 14.41
N GLN A 346 12.09 15.68 13.46
CA GLN A 346 13.03 14.60 13.71
C GLN A 346 14.27 15.15 14.42
N ILE A 347 14.70 14.45 15.47
CA ILE A 347 15.93 14.69 16.21
C ILE A 347 16.66 13.36 16.43
N THR A 348 17.94 13.46 16.74
CA THR A 348 18.83 12.35 17.00
C THR A 348 19.35 12.43 18.42
N ILE A 349 19.30 11.32 19.16
CA ILE A 349 19.76 11.26 20.55
C ILE A 349 20.78 10.13 20.69
N ARG A 350 22.01 10.48 21.08
CA ARG A 350 23.09 9.53 21.38
C ARG A 350 23.02 9.07 22.84
N LEU A 351 23.13 7.77 23.06
CA LEU A 351 23.17 7.11 24.37
C LEU A 351 24.42 6.23 24.45
N ALA A 352 24.88 5.93 25.67
CA ALA A 352 25.86 4.87 25.86
C ALA A 352 25.25 3.50 25.52
N ASP A 353 24.08 3.18 26.07
CA ASP A 353 23.42 1.87 25.94
C ASP A 353 21.96 2.00 25.51
N GLY A 354 21.48 1.03 24.71
CA GLY A 354 20.10 0.96 24.22
C GLY A 354 19.15 0.08 25.04
N ASP A 355 19.60 -0.43 26.19
CA ASP A 355 18.88 -1.43 26.98
C ASP A 355 17.44 -1.00 27.33
N GLY A 356 16.46 -1.82 26.90
CA GLY A 356 15.04 -1.60 27.16
C GLY A 356 14.37 -0.53 26.31
N LEU A 357 15.07 0.03 25.32
CA LEU A 357 14.53 0.93 24.31
C LEU A 357 14.24 0.16 23.01
N GLN A 358 13.17 0.55 22.31
CA GLN A 358 12.74 -0.10 21.07
C GLN A 358 12.07 0.91 20.13
N PRO A 359 11.96 0.61 18.82
CA PRO A 359 11.08 1.36 17.94
C PRO A 359 9.68 1.36 18.57
N GLY A 360 9.15 2.54 18.88
CA GLY A 360 7.95 2.60 19.71
C GLY A 360 8.09 3.37 21.02
N THR A 361 9.30 3.42 21.58
CA THR A 361 9.53 4.00 22.90
C THR A 361 9.10 5.46 22.96
N LEU A 362 8.36 5.83 24.00
CA LEU A 362 7.79 7.16 24.13
C LEU A 362 8.84 8.18 24.61
N VAL A 363 8.69 9.42 24.16
CA VAL A 363 9.34 10.60 24.74
C VAL A 363 8.28 11.37 25.51
N ARG A 364 8.55 11.62 26.79
CA ARG A 364 7.61 12.25 27.71
C ARG A 364 8.16 13.53 28.30
N TYR A 365 7.26 14.47 28.55
CA TYR A 365 7.53 15.68 29.33
C TYR A 365 6.43 15.85 30.36
N LYS A 366 6.79 15.85 31.65
CA LYS A 366 5.81 15.99 32.75
C LYS A 366 4.66 14.98 32.64
N GLY A 367 4.98 13.76 32.21
CA GLY A 367 4.01 12.68 32.04
C GLY A 367 3.18 12.69 30.75
N LEU A 368 3.31 13.72 29.89
CA LEU A 368 2.64 13.78 28.59
C LEU A 368 3.54 13.24 27.48
N GLU A 369 2.96 12.52 26.51
CA GLU A 369 3.66 12.08 25.30
C GLU A 369 3.92 13.28 24.38
N VAL A 370 5.18 13.53 24.07
CA VAL A 370 5.61 14.64 23.20
C VAL A 370 6.37 14.15 21.96
N GLY A 371 6.69 12.86 21.89
CA GLY A 371 7.37 12.26 20.77
C GLY A 371 7.57 10.76 20.95
N LYS A 372 8.23 10.14 19.97
CA LYS A 372 8.42 8.68 19.91
C LYS A 372 9.71 8.31 19.19
N VAL A 373 10.37 7.26 19.65
CA VAL A 373 11.52 6.64 18.99
C VAL A 373 11.03 5.90 17.74
N GLU A 374 11.56 6.28 16.59
CA GLU A 374 11.24 5.66 15.29
C GLU A 374 12.11 4.45 15.03
N ASN A 375 13.42 4.58 15.27
CA ASN A 375 14.37 3.49 15.14
C ASN A 375 15.62 3.74 16.00
N LEU A 376 16.44 2.70 16.13
CA LEU A 376 17.70 2.68 16.85
C LEU A 376 18.78 2.12 15.93
N SER A 377 19.98 2.67 16.02
CA SER A 377 21.16 2.19 15.29
C SER A 377 22.38 2.25 16.19
N LEU A 378 23.38 1.41 15.93
CA LEU A 378 24.69 1.52 16.57
C LEU A 378 25.54 2.53 15.82
N THR A 379 26.42 3.22 16.54
CA THR A 379 27.50 4.00 15.92
C THR A 379 28.49 3.09 15.20
N ASP A 380 29.20 3.61 14.20
CA ASP A 380 30.18 2.83 13.42
C ASP A 380 31.29 2.21 14.30
N ASP A 381 31.62 2.86 15.41
CA ASP A 381 32.60 2.41 16.42
C ASP A 381 32.02 1.44 17.46
N LEU A 382 30.71 1.16 17.40
CA LEU A 382 29.95 0.32 18.33
C LEU A 382 30.00 0.78 19.81
N GLN A 383 30.40 2.02 20.09
CA GLN A 383 30.52 2.56 21.46
C GLN A 383 29.25 3.23 21.97
N ALA A 384 28.25 3.42 21.11
CA ALA A 384 27.02 4.12 21.46
C ALA A 384 25.85 3.70 20.58
N VAL A 385 24.66 4.04 21.06
CA VAL A 385 23.41 3.88 20.32
C VAL A 385 22.90 5.25 19.90
N ILE A 386 22.46 5.35 18.65
CA ILE A 386 21.81 6.51 18.07
C ILE A 386 20.31 6.22 17.96
N LEU A 387 19.51 7.02 18.66
CA LEU A 387 18.05 7.03 18.52
C LEU A 387 17.64 8.06 17.47
N ASN A 388 16.82 7.64 16.51
CA ASN A 388 16.06 8.57 15.68
C ASN A 388 14.67 8.76 16.29
N VAL A 389 14.36 10.01 16.63
CA VAL A 389 13.20 10.35 17.45
C VAL A 389 12.38 11.42 16.73
N ARG A 390 11.06 11.21 16.64
CA ARG A 390 10.12 12.21 16.15
C ARG A 390 9.44 12.91 17.30
N ILE A 391 9.59 14.24 17.38
CA ILE A 391 8.90 15.10 18.34
C ILE A 391 7.66 15.68 17.68
N THR A 392 6.49 15.29 18.18
CA THR A 392 5.19 15.64 17.59
C THR A 392 4.55 16.86 18.28
N GLN A 393 4.94 17.15 19.53
CA GLN A 393 4.45 18.28 20.30
C GLN A 393 5.60 19.12 20.85
N ALA A 394 5.41 20.44 20.96
CA ALA A 394 6.41 21.37 21.48
C ALA A 394 7.81 21.23 20.82
N ALA A 395 7.83 20.83 19.54
CA ALA A 395 9.06 20.58 18.78
C ALA A 395 9.98 21.81 18.76
N GLU A 396 9.41 23.01 18.62
CA GLU A 396 10.20 24.24 18.63
C GLU A 396 10.87 24.54 19.97
N GLN A 397 10.34 24.02 21.08
CA GLN A 397 10.90 24.19 22.43
C GLN A 397 11.88 23.07 22.76
N ILE A 398 11.61 21.86 22.29
CA ILE A 398 12.42 20.66 22.55
C ILE A 398 13.68 20.66 21.68
N ALA A 399 13.57 20.94 20.38
CA ALA A 399 14.68 20.94 19.42
C ALA A 399 15.57 22.20 19.52
N ARG A 400 16.09 22.45 20.73
CA ARG A 400 16.95 23.60 21.05
C ARG A 400 18.13 23.20 21.92
N GLU A 401 19.17 24.02 21.83
CA GLU A 401 20.30 23.93 22.74
C GLU A 401 19.88 24.09 24.21
N GLY A 402 20.46 23.25 25.08
CA GLY A 402 20.17 23.19 26.51
C GLY A 402 19.07 22.21 26.89
N THR A 403 18.32 21.67 25.93
CA THR A 403 17.38 20.56 26.18
C THR A 403 18.15 19.32 26.62
N ARG A 404 17.65 18.63 27.65
CA ARG A 404 18.25 17.42 28.21
C ARG A 404 17.29 16.26 28.07
N PHE A 405 17.84 15.07 27.83
CA PHE A 405 17.09 13.82 27.74
C PHE A 405 17.73 12.80 28.68
N TRP A 406 16.94 11.90 29.26
CA TRP A 406 17.45 10.73 29.97
C TRP A 406 16.44 9.59 29.88
N VAL A 407 16.92 8.36 30.06
CA VAL A 407 16.05 7.17 30.10
C VAL A 407 15.52 6.99 31.51
N VAL A 408 14.20 6.82 31.65
CA VAL A 408 13.57 6.48 32.93
C VAL A 408 13.43 4.98 33.05
N LYS A 409 14.16 4.40 34.00
CA LYS A 409 14.19 2.96 34.29
C LYS A 409 13.33 2.63 35.53
N PRO A 410 12.76 1.42 35.65
CA PRO A 410 12.11 0.97 36.87
C PRO A 410 13.12 0.90 38.01
N GLU A 411 12.77 1.50 39.16
CA GLU A 411 13.58 1.41 40.38
C GLU A 411 12.81 0.59 41.43
N LEU A 412 13.30 -0.61 41.70
CA LEU A 412 12.81 -1.50 42.76
C LEU A 412 13.89 -1.58 43.85
N SER A 413 13.67 -0.86 44.94
CA SER A 413 14.44 -0.96 46.18
C SER A 413 13.51 -1.36 47.32
N LEU A 414 14.05 -2.03 48.34
CA LEU A 414 13.31 -2.47 49.55
C LEU A 414 12.62 -1.31 50.30
N ILE A 415 13.07 -0.07 50.07
CA ILE A 415 12.58 1.15 50.73
C ILE A 415 11.80 2.07 49.77
N ARG A 416 12.05 1.96 48.46
CA ARG A 416 11.45 2.84 47.44
C ARG A 416 11.10 2.04 46.20
N ALA A 417 9.82 2.06 45.87
CA ALA A 417 9.31 1.72 44.56
C ALA A 417 9.12 3.01 43.76
N ALA A 418 9.93 3.24 42.74
CA ALA A 418 9.80 4.38 41.83
C ALA A 418 9.70 3.90 40.38
N ASN A 419 8.95 4.63 39.57
CA ASN A 419 8.75 4.32 38.15
C ASN A 419 8.20 2.91 37.89
N LEU A 420 7.48 2.28 38.84
CA LEU A 420 6.94 0.92 38.66
C LEU A 420 6.00 0.78 37.46
N GLY A 421 5.38 1.87 37.00
CA GLY A 421 4.59 1.88 35.77
C GLY A 421 5.39 1.48 34.53
N THR A 422 6.73 1.62 34.55
CA THR A 422 7.62 1.17 33.46
C THR A 422 7.79 -0.35 33.39
N LEU A 423 7.41 -1.10 34.43
CA LEU A 423 7.39 -2.56 34.38
C LEU A 423 6.33 -3.08 33.40
N VAL A 424 5.23 -2.35 33.24
CA VAL A 424 4.11 -2.71 32.35
C VAL A 424 4.19 -1.94 31.04
N SER A 425 4.47 -0.63 31.10
CA SER A 425 4.49 0.24 29.92
C SER A 425 5.83 0.29 29.17
N GLY A 426 6.88 -0.31 29.74
CA GLY A 426 8.25 -0.23 29.22
C GLY A 426 8.98 1.04 29.66
N GLN A 427 10.28 1.07 29.38
CA GLN A 427 11.11 2.27 29.59
C GLN A 427 10.72 3.37 28.61
N TYR A 428 10.95 4.62 28.99
CA TYR A 428 10.69 5.79 28.15
C TYR A 428 11.79 6.83 28.30
N LEU A 429 11.90 7.76 27.34
CA LEU A 429 12.75 8.94 27.47
C LEU A 429 11.97 10.08 28.11
N GLU A 430 12.52 10.69 29.15
CA GLU A 430 12.01 11.97 29.65
C GLU A 430 12.83 13.11 29.03
N VAL A 431 12.16 14.20 28.64
CA VAL A 431 12.79 15.40 28.11
C VAL A 431 12.59 16.57 29.06
N GLN A 432 13.64 17.37 29.26
CA GLN A 432 13.55 18.66 29.93
C GLN A 432 13.97 19.76 28.94
N PRO A 433 13.03 20.53 28.38
CA PRO A 433 13.34 21.69 27.53
C PRO A 433 14.17 22.73 28.29
N SER A 434 15.05 23.44 27.57
CA SER A 434 15.79 24.56 28.15
C SER A 434 14.85 25.68 28.58
N ALA A 435 15.12 26.30 29.74
CA ALA A 435 14.41 27.50 30.19
C ALA A 435 14.72 28.73 29.31
N HIS A 436 15.83 28.71 28.57
CA HIS A 436 16.27 29.80 27.70
C HIS A 436 16.03 29.42 26.23
N LYS A 437 15.66 30.40 25.40
CA LYS A 437 15.51 30.23 23.95
C LYS A 437 16.88 30.13 23.27
N GLY A 438 17.53 28.97 23.39
CA GLY A 438 18.76 28.64 22.67
C GLY A 438 18.56 28.48 21.15
N ALA A 439 19.67 28.32 20.42
CA ALA A 439 19.63 28.01 18.99
C ALA A 439 18.91 26.68 18.71
N ARG A 440 18.36 26.52 17.51
CA ARG A 440 17.76 25.24 17.09
C ARG A 440 18.85 24.16 17.06
N ARG A 441 18.54 22.99 17.62
CA ARG A 441 19.44 21.84 17.67
C ARG A 441 18.63 20.56 17.46
N THR A 442 19.14 19.68 16.62
CA THR A 442 18.50 18.38 16.29
C THR A 442 19.30 17.19 16.77
N GLU A 443 20.50 17.39 17.30
CA GLU A 443 21.37 16.33 17.81
C GLU A 443 21.62 16.51 19.30
N PHE A 444 21.46 15.44 20.06
CA PHE A 444 21.53 15.45 21.52
C PHE A 444 22.31 14.25 22.05
N THR A 445 22.80 14.38 23.27
CA THR A 445 23.36 13.27 24.05
C THR A 445 22.52 13.11 25.31
N ALA A 446 22.01 11.91 25.55
CA ALA A 446 21.23 11.61 26.74
C ALA A 446 22.13 11.60 27.98
N LEU A 447 21.60 12.10 29.09
CA LEU A 447 22.20 11.99 30.41
C LEU A 447 22.00 10.56 30.94
N ALA A 448 22.94 10.09 31.75
CA ALA A 448 22.88 8.79 32.40
C ALA A 448 21.73 8.69 33.44
N SER A 449 21.37 9.81 34.07
CA SER A 449 20.32 9.91 35.08
C SER A 449 19.65 11.30 35.07
N ALA A 450 18.53 11.42 35.79
CA ALA A 450 17.77 12.66 35.85
C ALA A 450 18.61 13.80 36.48
N PRO A 451 18.61 15.02 35.90
CA PRO A 451 19.51 16.11 36.30
C PRO A 451 19.32 16.65 37.74
N ASN A 452 18.30 16.18 38.48
CA ASN A 452 18.00 16.57 39.87
C ASN A 452 17.76 15.37 40.82
N GLN A 453 18.29 14.18 40.52
CA GLN A 453 18.09 12.99 41.38
C GLN A 453 18.85 13.03 42.73
N ALA A 454 19.52 14.14 43.06
CA ALA A 454 19.84 14.46 44.44
C ALA A 454 18.58 14.98 45.13
N VAL A 455 17.62 14.09 45.40
CA VAL A 455 16.64 14.37 46.47
C VAL A 455 17.50 14.61 47.71
N ARG A 456 17.58 15.86 48.14
CA ARG A 456 18.27 16.24 49.37
C ARG A 456 17.40 15.68 50.49
N GLU A 457 17.58 14.39 50.80
CA GLU A 457 16.83 13.74 51.86
C GLU A 457 17.05 14.57 53.14
N GLU A 458 15.97 15.18 53.64
CA GLU A 458 15.99 16.01 54.83
C GLU A 458 16.25 15.12 56.06
N GLY A 459 17.13 15.56 56.95
CA GLY A 459 17.52 14.79 58.13
C GLY A 459 18.88 15.20 58.69
N LEU A 460 19.20 14.68 59.88
CA LEU A 460 20.50 14.89 60.51
C LEU A 460 21.52 13.93 59.90
N ARG A 461 22.45 14.48 59.11
CA ARG A 461 23.56 13.73 58.52
C ARG A 461 24.67 13.57 59.53
N LEU A 462 25.16 12.35 59.71
CA LEU A 462 26.28 12.03 60.61
C LEU A 462 27.29 11.17 59.86
N VAL A 463 28.52 11.14 60.37
CA VAL A 463 29.58 10.28 59.85
C VAL A 463 29.95 9.27 60.94
N LEU A 464 29.99 7.98 60.60
CA LEU A 464 30.47 6.94 61.50
C LEU A 464 31.84 6.46 61.02
N SER A 465 32.83 6.50 61.89
CA SER A 465 34.20 6.09 61.62
C SER A 465 34.41 4.67 62.13
N ALA A 466 34.82 3.77 61.24
CA ALA A 466 35.13 2.37 61.57
C ALA A 466 36.49 1.95 60.97
N PRO A 467 37.23 1.00 61.57
CA PRO A 467 38.48 0.48 60.98
C PRO A 467 38.25 -0.23 59.64
N ARG A 468 37.05 -0.79 59.42
CA ARG A 468 36.63 -1.51 58.22
C ARG A 468 35.13 -1.36 58.00
N ARG A 469 34.67 -1.54 56.77
CA ARG A 469 33.24 -1.43 56.41
C ARG A 469 32.37 -2.56 56.99
N GLY A 470 32.92 -3.76 57.15
CA GLY A 470 32.13 -4.93 57.52
C GLY A 470 31.04 -5.24 56.49
N SER A 471 29.86 -5.68 56.97
CA SER A 471 28.68 -5.99 56.15
C SER A 471 27.83 -4.76 55.78
N ILE A 472 28.27 -3.55 56.14
CA ILE A 472 27.49 -2.32 55.99
C ILE A 472 27.41 -1.89 54.52
N LYS A 473 26.20 -1.63 54.04
CA LYS A 473 25.87 -1.19 52.67
C LYS A 473 24.89 -0.01 52.73
N PRO A 474 24.76 0.81 51.67
CA PRO A 474 23.73 1.83 51.61
C PRO A 474 22.35 1.18 51.78
N GLY A 475 21.49 1.81 52.57
CA GLY A 475 20.18 1.27 52.94
C GLY A 475 20.14 0.52 54.28
N VAL A 476 21.29 0.09 54.84
CA VAL A 476 21.35 -0.52 56.18
C VAL A 476 20.73 0.42 57.21
N LEU A 477 19.87 -0.12 58.07
CA LEU A 477 19.11 0.66 59.04
C LEU A 477 19.99 1.13 60.21
N VAL A 478 19.72 2.36 60.66
CA VAL A 478 20.21 2.89 61.93
C VAL A 478 19.05 2.86 62.92
N SER A 479 19.21 2.14 64.03
CA SER A 479 18.17 1.94 65.02
C SER A 479 18.51 2.57 66.37
N TYR A 480 17.46 3.00 67.06
CA TYR A 480 17.51 3.40 68.46
C TYR A 480 16.52 2.53 69.23
N ARG A 481 17.01 1.74 70.18
CA ARG A 481 16.19 0.75 70.91
C ARG A 481 15.38 -0.16 69.98
N GLU A 482 16.05 -0.71 68.96
CA GLU A 482 15.45 -1.60 67.95
C GLU A 482 14.40 -0.94 67.04
N VAL A 483 14.11 0.35 67.22
CA VAL A 483 13.25 1.11 66.31
C VAL A 483 14.11 1.72 65.20
N PRO A 484 13.80 1.51 63.90
CA PRO A 484 14.48 2.18 62.80
C PRO A 484 14.26 3.69 62.85
N VAL A 485 15.34 4.46 62.89
CA VAL A 485 15.31 5.93 62.98
C VAL A 485 16.13 6.63 61.90
N GLY A 486 16.89 5.86 61.11
CA GLY A 486 17.71 6.36 60.03
C GLY A 486 18.26 5.24 59.17
N LYS A 487 19.15 5.59 58.25
CA LYS A 487 19.80 4.65 57.33
C LYS A 487 21.20 5.10 56.93
N VAL A 488 22.01 4.14 56.46
CA VAL A 488 23.26 4.42 55.76
C VAL A 488 22.96 4.95 54.37
N VAL A 489 23.53 6.10 54.02
CA VAL A 489 23.35 6.72 52.69
C VAL A 489 24.52 6.42 51.76
N ASP A 490 25.75 6.40 52.27
CA ASP A 490 26.95 6.13 51.47
C ASP A 490 28.14 5.76 52.39
N PHE A 491 29.27 5.37 51.82
CA PHE A 491 30.52 5.21 52.54
C PHE A 491 31.73 5.52 51.63
N GLU A 492 32.81 5.97 52.25
CA GLU A 492 34.07 6.25 51.56
C GLU A 492 35.27 5.88 52.43
N LEU A 493 36.45 5.80 51.81
CA LEU A 493 37.69 5.73 52.58
C LEU A 493 37.99 7.10 53.18
N GLY A 494 38.43 7.12 54.43
CA GLY A 494 38.92 8.35 55.05
C GLY A 494 40.11 8.93 54.26
N PRO A 495 40.43 10.22 54.42
CA PRO A 495 41.49 10.89 53.64
C PRO A 495 42.87 10.19 53.71
N THR A 496 43.16 9.52 54.81
CA THR A 496 44.38 8.75 55.08
C THR A 496 44.25 7.25 54.81
N SER A 497 43.09 6.80 54.33
CA SER A 497 42.75 5.39 54.04
C SER A 497 42.91 4.39 55.21
N ASP A 498 43.06 4.88 56.45
CA ASP A 498 43.18 4.08 57.68
C ASP A 498 41.83 3.71 58.31
N ARG A 499 40.74 4.27 57.77
CA ARG A 499 39.37 4.12 58.28
C ARG A 499 38.36 4.21 57.15
N VAL A 500 37.18 3.66 57.38
CA VAL A 500 35.99 3.84 56.54
C VAL A 500 35.09 4.87 57.19
N LEU A 501 34.70 5.89 56.43
CA LEU A 501 33.72 6.89 56.81
C LEU A 501 32.36 6.47 56.25
N ILE A 502 31.42 6.19 57.13
CA ILE A 502 30.07 5.72 56.79
C ILE A 502 29.12 6.88 57.00
N HIS A 503 28.53 7.37 55.92
CA HIS A 503 27.57 8.47 55.97
C HIS A 503 26.20 7.92 56.33
N VAL A 504 25.61 8.42 57.41
CA VAL A 504 24.26 8.04 57.86
C VAL A 504 23.34 9.24 57.90
N LEU A 505 22.06 9.00 57.63
CA LEU A 505 21.01 9.99 57.70
C LEU A 505 19.96 9.56 58.73
N ILE A 506 19.77 10.38 59.76
CA ILE A 506 18.71 10.22 60.76
C ILE A 506 17.52 11.06 60.33
N GLU A 507 16.31 10.50 60.41
CA GLU A 507 15.09 11.22 60.05
C GLU A 507 14.90 12.47 60.92
N PRO A 508 14.33 13.57 60.39
CA PRO A 508 14.18 14.83 61.13
C PRO A 508 13.53 14.68 62.52
N ARG A 509 12.44 13.91 62.62
CA ARG A 509 11.72 13.62 63.87
C ARG A 509 12.57 12.91 64.94
N TYR A 510 13.61 12.20 64.53
CA TYR A 510 14.49 11.44 65.42
C TYR A 510 15.84 12.11 65.66
N ALA A 511 16.14 13.22 64.97
CA ALA A 511 17.37 13.98 65.17
C ALA A 511 17.64 14.34 66.66
N PRO A 512 16.65 14.67 67.50
CA PRO A 512 16.88 14.94 68.92
C PRO A 512 17.44 13.76 69.72
N LEU A 513 17.27 12.51 69.25
CA LEU A 513 17.79 11.31 69.92
C LEU A 513 19.31 11.25 69.90
N VAL A 514 19.94 11.83 68.87
CA VAL A 514 21.40 11.81 68.73
C VAL A 514 21.99 13.01 69.45
N ARG A 515 22.84 12.71 70.41
CA ARG A 515 23.60 13.69 71.18
C ARG A 515 25.09 13.49 70.96
N SER A 516 25.88 14.50 71.30
CA SER A 516 27.35 14.41 71.25
C SER A 516 27.92 13.23 72.07
N GLY A 517 27.21 12.80 73.12
CA GLY A 517 27.53 11.62 73.91
C GLY A 517 27.07 10.27 73.34
N SER A 518 26.32 10.24 72.23
CA SER A 518 25.79 8.99 71.67
C SER A 518 26.92 8.01 71.30
N ARG A 519 26.62 6.71 71.40
CA ARG A 519 27.54 5.61 71.06
C ARG A 519 26.86 4.72 70.03
N PHE A 520 27.55 4.46 68.93
CA PHE A 520 27.06 3.65 67.81
C PHE A 520 27.81 2.33 67.76
N TRP A 521 27.13 1.22 67.56
CA TRP A 521 27.77 -0.08 67.37
C TRP A 521 27.14 -0.85 66.21
N ASN A 522 27.88 -1.84 65.74
CA ASN A 522 27.42 -2.79 64.76
C ASN A 522 26.45 -3.80 65.43
N ALA A 523 25.18 -3.73 65.05
CA ALA A 523 24.12 -4.66 65.44
C ALA A 523 24.00 -5.80 64.42
N SER A 524 25.12 -6.22 63.82
CA SER A 524 25.17 -7.33 62.86
C SER A 524 26.05 -8.42 63.42
N GLY A 525 25.46 -9.48 63.99
CA GLY A 525 26.19 -10.68 64.37
C GLY A 525 25.59 -11.46 65.54
N ILE A 526 26.02 -12.72 65.67
CA ILE A 526 25.72 -13.56 66.83
C ILE A 526 26.85 -13.37 67.85
N GLY A 527 26.58 -12.64 68.94
CA GLY A 527 27.50 -12.55 70.08
C GLY A 527 27.38 -13.77 70.98
N VAL A 528 28.43 -14.60 71.05
CA VAL A 528 28.50 -15.75 71.97
C VAL A 528 29.59 -15.51 73.01
N ASP A 529 29.20 -15.08 74.21
CA ASP A 529 30.10 -15.04 75.36
C ASP A 529 30.14 -16.42 76.04
N ALA A 530 31.28 -17.11 75.93
CA ALA A 530 31.53 -18.39 76.59
C ALA A 530 32.62 -18.24 77.67
N GLY A 531 32.23 -18.32 78.95
CA GLY A 531 33.15 -18.36 80.08
C GLY A 531 33.01 -19.67 80.86
N LEU A 532 34.13 -20.38 81.09
CA LEU A 532 34.20 -21.69 81.77
C LEU A 532 33.57 -21.74 83.18
N PHE A 533 33.34 -20.58 83.83
CA PHE A 533 32.72 -20.48 85.15
C PHE A 533 31.50 -19.53 85.22
N LYS A 534 31.05 -18.96 84.09
CA LYS A 534 29.98 -17.93 84.06
C LYS A 534 28.72 -18.33 83.28
N GLY A 535 28.69 -19.49 82.63
CA GLY A 535 27.57 -19.93 81.78
C GLY A 535 27.57 -19.25 80.40
N VAL A 536 26.79 -19.80 79.45
CA VAL A 536 26.66 -19.26 78.09
C VAL A 536 25.54 -18.22 78.07
N LYS A 537 25.85 -16.97 77.75
CA LYS A 537 24.87 -15.89 77.60
C LYS A 537 24.68 -15.62 76.11
N VAL A 538 23.61 -16.14 75.53
CA VAL A 538 23.25 -15.90 74.13
C VAL A 538 22.42 -14.62 74.04
N ARG A 539 22.91 -13.60 73.34
CA ARG A 539 22.12 -12.41 72.99
C ARG A 539 21.58 -12.62 71.58
N THR A 540 20.26 -12.73 71.45
CA THR A 540 19.58 -12.83 70.15
C THR A 540 19.01 -11.47 69.79
N GLU A 541 19.55 -10.82 68.77
CA GLU A 541 18.91 -9.65 68.14
C GLU A 541 17.79 -10.11 67.20
N SER A 542 16.99 -9.17 66.67
CA SER A 542 15.85 -9.51 65.81
C SER A 542 16.29 -10.26 64.54
N LEU A 543 15.43 -11.14 64.02
CA LEU A 543 15.73 -11.95 62.83
C LEU A 543 16.06 -11.09 61.60
N GLU A 544 15.49 -9.88 61.53
CA GLU A 544 15.73 -8.88 60.50
C GLU A 544 17.15 -8.28 60.57
N ALA A 545 17.68 -8.02 61.78
CA ALA A 545 19.05 -7.50 61.98
C ALA A 545 20.13 -8.54 61.61
N LEU A 546 19.83 -9.83 61.82
CA LEU A 546 20.72 -10.95 61.52
C LEU A 546 20.90 -11.21 60.01
N LEU A 547 19.94 -10.81 59.16
CA LEU A 547 19.97 -11.07 57.71
C LEU A 547 20.64 -9.96 56.90
N GLU A 548 20.48 -8.70 57.30
CA GLU A 548 20.94 -7.54 56.50
C GLU A 548 22.05 -6.72 57.16
N GLY A 549 22.26 -6.92 58.46
CA GLY A 549 23.13 -6.11 59.29
C GLY A 549 22.50 -4.77 59.67
N GLY A 550 22.81 -4.28 60.87
CA GLY A 550 22.26 -3.05 61.44
C GLY A 550 23.30 -2.20 62.15
N ILE A 551 23.04 -0.91 62.27
CA ILE A 551 23.75 -0.02 63.18
C ILE A 551 22.78 0.37 64.27
N ALA A 552 23.15 0.19 65.53
CA ALA A 552 22.35 0.66 66.65
C ALA A 552 23.10 1.74 67.41
N PHE A 553 22.36 2.62 68.08
CA PHE A 553 22.96 3.57 69.00
C PHE A 553 22.16 3.76 70.28
N ALA A 554 22.85 4.24 71.30
CA ALA A 554 22.28 4.63 72.57
C ALA A 554 22.83 6.00 72.99
N THR A 555 22.04 6.71 73.78
CA THR A 555 22.37 8.05 74.28
C THR A 555 22.45 7.99 75.81
N PRO A 556 23.52 8.49 76.44
CA PRO A 556 23.66 8.46 77.89
C PRO A 556 22.54 9.21 78.61
N ASN A 557 22.20 8.77 79.83
CA ASN A 557 21.29 9.47 80.75
C ASN A 557 22.02 10.22 81.88
N ASN A 558 23.32 10.42 81.72
CA ASN A 558 24.22 11.11 82.65
C ASN A 558 24.71 12.44 82.02
N PRO A 559 25.55 13.24 82.70
CA PRO A 559 26.12 14.47 82.13
C PRO A 559 26.91 14.28 80.83
N GLU A 560 27.37 13.05 80.54
CA GLU A 560 28.07 12.72 79.29
C GLU A 560 27.15 12.69 78.07
N MET A 561 25.82 12.80 78.25
CA MET A 561 24.86 12.95 77.15
C MET A 561 25.28 14.08 76.20
N GLY A 562 25.71 15.21 76.76
CA GLY A 562 26.07 16.41 76.01
C GLY A 562 24.91 17.02 75.21
N GLY A 563 25.25 17.96 74.31
CA GLY A 563 24.27 18.68 73.47
C GLY A 563 23.78 17.87 72.26
N PRO A 564 22.78 18.40 71.50
CA PRO A 564 22.35 17.83 70.22
C PRO A 564 23.52 17.63 69.26
N ALA A 565 23.50 16.52 68.52
CA ALA A 565 24.51 16.28 67.50
C ALA A 565 24.37 17.26 66.33
N GLN A 566 25.50 17.69 65.77
CA GLN A 566 25.54 18.62 64.64
C GLN A 566 25.59 17.86 63.30
N PRO A 567 25.06 18.43 62.21
CA PRO A 567 25.22 17.86 60.88
C PRO A 567 26.70 17.68 60.51
N GLY A 568 27.06 16.50 60.00
CA GLY A 568 28.43 16.11 59.66
C GLY A 568 29.27 15.67 60.86
N GLN A 569 28.73 15.67 62.08
CA GLN A 569 29.47 15.23 63.25
C GLN A 569 29.87 13.76 63.11
N THR A 570 31.14 13.48 63.45
CA THR A 570 31.72 12.14 63.36
C THR A 570 31.63 11.40 64.69
N PHE A 571 31.17 10.15 64.67
CA PHE A 571 31.13 9.23 65.79
C PHE A 571 31.95 7.98 65.50
N ALA A 572 32.48 7.32 66.55
CA ALA A 572 33.07 6.00 66.39
C ALA A 572 31.97 4.94 66.26
N LEU A 573 32.13 4.02 65.31
CA LEU A 573 31.32 2.82 65.21
C LEU A 573 32.07 1.66 65.89
N PHE A 574 31.52 1.17 66.99
CA PHE A 574 32.07 0.05 67.76
C PHE A 574 31.61 -1.30 67.18
N ASP A 575 32.42 -2.34 67.34
CA ASP A 575 32.02 -3.69 66.90
C ASP A 575 30.93 -4.29 67.82
N GLU A 576 30.97 -4.00 69.12
CA GLU A 576 30.03 -4.53 70.12
C GLU A 576 29.56 -3.44 71.11
N PRO A 577 28.33 -3.57 71.67
CA PRO A 577 27.84 -2.66 72.70
C PRO A 577 28.44 -2.96 74.08
N GLN A 578 28.68 -1.92 74.88
CA GLN A 578 28.99 -2.09 76.31
C GLN A 578 27.70 -2.27 77.13
N ASP A 579 27.76 -3.07 78.19
CA ASP A 579 26.61 -3.36 79.06
C ASP A 579 25.97 -2.09 79.65
N ALA A 580 26.77 -1.04 79.92
CA ALA A 580 26.27 0.23 80.42
C ALA A 580 25.38 0.97 79.40
N TRP A 581 25.66 0.84 78.09
CA TRP A 581 24.91 1.55 77.05
C TRP A 581 23.49 1.03 76.93
N MET A 582 23.31 -0.28 77.14
CA MET A 582 22.01 -0.94 77.10
C MET A 582 21.10 -0.56 78.28
N GLN A 583 21.68 -0.04 79.37
CA GLN A 583 20.93 0.42 80.54
C GLN A 583 20.54 1.90 80.45
N TRP A 584 21.03 2.64 79.46
CA TRP A 584 20.74 4.06 79.33
C TRP A 584 19.27 4.31 78.97
N ALA A 585 18.62 5.15 79.79
CA ALA A 585 17.24 5.55 79.58
C ALA A 585 17.03 7.06 79.69
N PRO A 586 17.57 7.85 78.74
CA PRO A 586 17.38 9.29 78.75
C PRO A 586 15.94 9.65 78.38
N LYS A 587 15.44 10.75 78.96
CA LYS A 587 14.15 11.34 78.61
C LYS A 587 14.38 12.43 77.56
N ILE A 588 14.22 12.08 76.29
CA ILE A 588 14.37 12.99 75.14
C ILE A 588 13.00 13.13 74.48
N VAL A 589 12.55 14.37 74.29
CA VAL A 589 11.30 14.68 73.58
C VAL A 589 11.56 14.65 72.07
N LEU A 590 10.66 14.01 71.32
CA LEU A 590 10.63 14.04 69.85
C LEU A 590 9.57 15.06 69.44
N ASP A 591 9.89 15.90 68.46
CA ASP A 591 8.99 16.91 67.91
C ASP A 591 8.36 16.45 66.60
#